data_AF-A0A2M6YQF7-F1
#
_entry.id   AF-A0A2M6YQF7-F1
#
_cell.length_a   1.000
_cell.length_b   1.000
_cell.length_c   1.000
_cell.angle_alpha   90.00
_cell.angle_beta   90.00
_cell.angle_gamma   90.00
#
_symmetry.space_group_name_H-M   'P 1'
#
loop_
_entity.id
_entity.type
_entity.pdbx_description
1 polymer ?
#
loop_
_entity_poly.entity_id
_entity_poly.type
_entity_poly.pdbx_seq_one_letter_code
_entity_poly.pdbx_strand_id
1 'polypeptide(L)' 'MVTKILTQLEALAKKLQLRYMASKRTTEVVEDGRILFHPGQGHRQIMVEYQKRLKALGIK' A
#
# COMPACT_ATOMS: atom_id res chain seq x y z
N MET A 1 -3.13 -35.26 17.95
CA MET A 1 -3.74 -34.22 18.81
C MET A 1 -3.02 -32.88 18.64
N VAL A 2 -1.68 -32.86 18.70
CA VAL A 2 -0.82 -31.68 18.46
C VAL A 2 -1.06 -31.01 17.10
N THR A 3 -1.23 -31.80 16.03
CA THR A 3 -1.49 -31.29 14.67
C THR A 3 -2.78 -30.50 14.57
N LYS A 4 -3.88 -30.96 15.19
CA LYS A 4 -5.17 -30.25 15.17
C LYS A 4 -5.11 -28.89 15.88
N ILE A 5 -4.37 -28.81 16.97
CA ILE A 5 -4.17 -27.57 17.73
C ILE A 5 -3.36 -26.58 16.88
N LEU A 6 -2.28 -27.04 16.24
CA LEU A 6 -1.50 -26.22 15.31
C LEU A 6 -2.33 -25.69 14.14
N THR A 7 -3.17 -26.53 13.51
CA THR A 7 -4.03 -26.10 12.41
C THR A 7 -5.05 -25.04 12.84
N GLN A 8 -5.59 -25.15 14.06
CA GLN A 8 -6.50 -24.14 14.61
C GLN A 8 -5.80 -22.81 14.91
N LEU A 9 -4.57 -22.88 15.43
CA LEU A 9 -3.75 -21.69 15.69
C LEU A 9 -3.34 -21.01 14.38
N GLU A 10 -2.98 -21.76 13.35
CA GLU A 10 -2.70 -21.22 12.01
C GLU A 10 -3.92 -20.51 11.42
N ALA A 11 -5.11 -21.10 11.53
CA ALA A 11 -6.35 -20.48 11.04
C ALA A 11 -6.64 -19.16 11.76
N LEU A 12 -6.42 -19.11 13.08
CA LEU A 12 -6.59 -17.89 13.87
C LEU A 12 -5.55 -16.83 13.52
N ALA A 13 -4.27 -17.21 13.40
CA ALA A 13 -3.18 -16.32 13.02
C ALA A 13 -3.45 -15.71 11.63
N LYS A 14 -3.86 -16.52 10.66
CA LYS A 14 -4.25 -16.06 9.32
C LYS A 14 -5.39 -15.05 9.37
N LYS A 15 -6.42 -15.30 10.18
CA LYS A 15 -7.56 -14.38 10.32
C LYS A 15 -7.15 -13.04 10.93
N LEU A 16 -6.29 -13.06 11.95
CA LEU A 16 -5.76 -11.85 12.59
C LEU A 16 -4.86 -11.07 11.64
N GLN A 17 -3.98 -11.76 10.92
CA GLN A 17 -3.11 -11.16 9.90
C GLN A 17 -3.92 -10.48 8.80
N LEU A 18 -4.94 -11.15 8.24
CA LEU A 18 -5.79 -10.58 7.20
C LEU A 18 -6.57 -9.36 7.70
N ARG A 19 -7.05 -9.37 8.95
CA ARG A 19 -7.75 -8.23 9.55
C ARG A 19 -6.82 -7.03 9.78
N TYR A 20 -5.59 -7.28 10.22
CA TYR A 20 -4.56 -6.24 10.36
C TYR A 20 -4.12 -5.68 9.01
N MET A 21 -3.97 -6.54 8.00
CA MET A 21 -3.63 -6.10 6.65
C MET A 21 -4.82 -5.38 5.98
N ALA A 22 -6.07 -5.70 6.32
CA ALA A 22 -7.24 -5.04 5.75
C ALA A 22 -7.27 -3.52 6.02
N SER A 23 -6.88 -3.08 7.23
CA SER A 23 -6.76 -1.64 7.53
C SER A 23 -5.52 -0.99 6.90
N LYS A 24 -4.60 -1.79 6.39
CA LYS A 24 -3.37 -1.38 5.70
C LYS A 24 -3.40 -1.63 4.19
N ARG A 25 -4.54 -2.09 3.65
CA ARG A 25 -4.75 -2.16 2.20
C ARG A 25 -4.82 -0.72 1.70
N THR A 26 -3.68 -0.23 1.24
CA THR A 26 -3.64 0.95 0.41
C THR A 26 -4.38 0.63 -0.88
N THR A 27 -5.19 1.55 -1.38
CA THR A 27 -5.77 1.52 -2.74
C THR A 27 -4.69 1.73 -3.80
N GLU A 28 -3.49 1.21 -3.57
CA GLU A 28 -2.38 1.29 -4.51
C GLU A 28 -2.61 0.26 -5.60
N VAL A 29 -3.28 0.71 -6.65
CA VAL A 29 -3.19 0.08 -7.97
C VAL A 29 -1.86 0.52 -8.55
N VAL A 30 -0.87 -0.38 -8.52
CA VAL A 30 0.37 -0.19 -9.28
C VAL A 30 0.09 -0.73 -10.68
N GLU A 31 -0.48 0.13 -11.53
CA GLU A 31 -0.52 -0.10 -12.99
C GLU A 31 0.78 0.42 -13.59
N ASP A 32 1.27 -0.24 -14.64
CA ASP A 32 2.42 0.24 -15.40
C ASP A 32 2.14 1.65 -15.94
N GLY A 33 2.80 2.65 -15.34
CA GLY A 33 2.66 4.07 -15.69
C GLY A 33 1.77 4.91 -14.77
N ARG A 34 1.17 4.36 -13.69
CA ARG A 34 0.39 5.15 -12.72
C ARG A 34 0.73 4.78 -11.28
N ILE A 35 1.27 5.74 -10.54
CA ILE A 35 1.44 5.65 -9.08
C ILE A 35 0.34 6.50 -8.43
N LEU A 36 -0.66 5.85 -7.83
CA LEU A 36 -1.66 6.52 -7.00
C LEU A 36 -1.24 6.44 -5.53
N PHE A 37 -0.95 7.58 -4.92
CA PHE A 37 -0.62 7.66 -3.49
C PHE A 37 -1.89 7.72 -2.62
N HIS A 38 -1.77 7.20 -1.39
CA HIS A 38 -2.79 7.20 -0.35
C HIS A 38 -3.38 8.61 -0.07
N PRO A 39 -4.66 8.73 0.37
CA PRO A 39 -5.41 9.99 0.46
C PRO A 39 -5.04 10.85 1.69
N GLY A 40 -3.78 10.85 2.08
CA GLY A 40 -3.21 11.84 3.00
C GLY A 40 -2.67 13.05 2.25
N GLN A 41 -2.42 14.15 2.95
CA GLN A 41 -1.92 15.43 2.40
C GLN A 41 -0.59 15.33 1.60
N GLY A 42 0.03 14.14 1.53
CA GLY A 42 1.24 13.87 0.75
C GLY A 42 1.09 14.09 -0.76
N HIS A 43 -0.12 14.00 -1.32
CA HIS A 43 -0.34 14.25 -2.76
C HIS A 43 0.19 15.63 -3.18
N ARG A 44 -0.05 16.67 -2.38
CA ARG A 44 0.41 18.03 -2.70
C ARG A 44 1.93 18.13 -2.71
N GLN A 45 2.60 17.49 -1.75
CA GLN A 45 4.06 17.50 -1.67
C GLN A 45 4.70 16.75 -2.84
N ILE A 46 4.13 15.60 -3.18
CA ILE A 46 4.59 14.76 -4.30
C ILE A 46 4.37 15.48 -5.63
N MET A 47 3.21 16.10 -5.83
CA MET A 47 2.91 16.87 -7.06
C MET A 47 3.83 18.08 -7.23
N VAL A 48 4.13 18.80 -6.15
CA VAL A 48 5.07 19.93 -6.19
C VAL A 48 6.48 19.45 -6.56
N GLU A 49 6.94 18.36 -5.97
CA GLU A 49 8.26 17.79 -6.27
C GLU A 49 8.34 17.24 -7.70
N TYR A 50 7.27 16.61 -8.17
CA TYR A 50 7.16 16.12 -9.55
C TYR A 50 7.21 17.27 -10.56
N GLN A 51 6.45 18.35 -10.35
CA GLN A 51 6.48 19.53 -11.22
C GLN A 51 7.86 20.21 -11.26
N LYS A 52 8.57 20.28 -10.12
CA LYS A 52 9.94 20.80 -10.07
C LYS A 52 10.87 19.98 -10.97
N ARG A 53 10.77 18.65 -10.93
CA ARG A 53 11.61 17.75 -11.73
C ARG A 53 11.30 17.83 -13.22
N LEU A 54 10.03 17.89 -13.60
CA LEU A 54 9.64 18.08 -15.01
C LEU A 54 10.20 19.39 -15.57
N LYS A 55 10.10 20.49 -14.80
CA LYS A 55 10.68 21.78 -15.19
C LYS A 55 12.20 21.72 -15.33
N ALA A 56 12.90 21.06 -14.42
CA ALA A 56 14.35 20.87 -14.50
C ALA A 56 14.76 20.06 -15.74
N LEU A 57 13.91 19.13 -16.17
CA LEU A 57 14.11 18.31 -17.37
C LEU A 57 13.64 18.98 -18.67
N GLY A 58 13.05 20.17 -18.60
CA GLY A 58 12.52 20.88 -19.78
C GLY A 58 11.28 20.24 -20.40
N ILE A 59 10.62 19.33 -19.68
CA ILE A 59 9.42 18.62 -20.12
C ILE A 59 8.21 19.42 -19.60
N LYS A 60 7.36 19.90 -20.50
CA LYS A 60 6.25 20.83 -20.19
C LYS A 60 4.90 20.22 -20.53
#